data_AF-W5WU26-F1
#
_entry.id   AF-W5WU26-F1
#
_cell.length_a   1.000
_cell.length_b   1.000
_cell.length_c   1.000
_cell.angle_alpha   90.00
_cell.angle_beta   90.00
_cell.angle_gamma   90.00
#
_symmetry.space_group_name_H-M   'P 1'
#
loop_
_entity.id
_entity.type
_entity.pdbx_description
1 polymer ?
#
loop_
_entity_poly.entity_id
_entity_poly.type
_entity_poly.pdbx_seq_one_letter_code
_entity_poly.pdbx_strand_id
1 'polypeptide(L)'
;MLNTMEQAYLHGVIADYLGHSERCGAVWVPSGDEAAIEELVPTFRTVVHDLIERDLVEIREPGTALWDNAPELDDREVTEVLADPASWIKSTGSANRMIMLMPTPRAERLLG
;
A
#
# COMPACT_ATOMS: atom_id res chain seq x y z
N MET A 1 -5.26 1.32 19.92
CA MET A 1 -4.73 -0.05 20.15
C MET A 1 -5.43 -0.90 19.11
N LEU A 2 -4.69 -1.44 18.15
CA LEU A 2 -5.29 -2.26 17.09
C LEU A 2 -5.76 -3.57 17.72
N ASN A 3 -6.96 -4.00 17.34
CA ASN A 3 -7.43 -5.31 17.74
C ASN A 3 -6.64 -6.41 17.00
N THR A 4 -6.71 -7.63 17.52
CA THR A 4 -5.94 -8.77 17.01
C THR A 4 -6.23 -9.08 15.53
N MET A 5 -7.44 -8.76 15.06
CA MET A 5 -7.84 -8.97 13.67
C MET A 5 -7.23 -7.92 12.75
N GLU A 6 -7.20 -6.65 13.20
CA GLU A 6 -6.55 -5.55 12.49
C GLU A 6 -5.04 -5.75 12.40
N GLN A 7 -4.39 -6.22 13.47
CA GLN A 7 -2.97 -6.58 13.44
C GLN A 7 -2.70 -7.78 12.53
N ALA A 8 -3.52 -8.84 12.59
CA ALA A 8 -3.38 -9.99 11.71
C ALA A 8 -3.62 -9.62 10.25
N TYR A 9 -4.53 -8.67 9.98
CA TYR A 9 -4.80 -8.16 8.65
C TYR A 9 -3.69 -7.23 8.16
N LEU A 10 -3.16 -6.34 9.00
CA LEU A 10 -1.99 -5.52 8.67
C LEU A 10 -0.75 -6.37 8.42
N HIS A 11 -0.48 -7.36 9.26
CA HIS A 11 0.59 -8.32 9.02
C HIS A 11 0.30 -9.20 7.80
N GLY A 12 -0.97 -9.49 7.51
CA GLY A 12 -1.42 -10.16 6.31
C GLY A 12 -1.18 -9.33 5.06
N VAL A 13 -1.51 -8.04 5.06
CA VAL A 13 -1.22 -7.08 3.98
C VAL A 13 0.28 -6.93 3.82
N ILE A 14 1.05 -6.84 4.91
CA ILE A 14 2.51 -6.79 4.85
C ILE A 14 3.11 -8.11 4.33
N ALA A 15 2.57 -9.26 4.72
CA ALA A 15 3.05 -10.57 4.28
C ALA A 15 2.66 -10.86 2.83
N ASP A 16 1.43 -10.55 2.45
CA ASP A 16 0.94 -10.60 1.08
C ASP A 16 1.71 -9.59 0.23
N TYR A 17 2.06 -8.43 0.78
CA TYR A 17 2.94 -7.45 0.16
C TYR A 17 4.38 -7.95 -0.04
N LEU A 18 5.00 -8.54 0.98
CA LEU A 18 6.31 -9.21 0.88
C LEU A 18 6.27 -10.44 -0.04
N GLY A 19 5.10 -11.02 -0.29
CA GLY A 19 4.91 -12.09 -1.29
C GLY A 19 4.64 -11.56 -2.70
N HIS A 20 3.92 -10.45 -2.83
CA HIS A 20 3.61 -9.79 -4.10
C HIS A 20 4.73 -8.90 -4.60
N SER A 21 5.67 -8.50 -3.74
CA SER A 21 6.90 -7.84 -4.13
C SER A 21 7.71 -8.64 -5.15
N GLU A 22 7.66 -9.96 -5.10
CA GLU A 22 8.26 -10.83 -6.12
C GLU A 22 7.56 -10.71 -7.49
N ARG A 23 6.40 -10.06 -7.58
CA ARG A 23 5.50 -10.07 -8.75
C ARG A 23 4.87 -8.73 -9.16
N CYS A 24 5.26 -7.60 -8.56
CA CYS A 24 4.73 -6.27 -8.87
C CYS A 24 3.18 -6.18 -8.81
N GLY A 25 2.60 -6.21 -7.61
CA GLY A 25 1.14 -6.17 -7.41
C GLY A 25 0.56 -4.81 -7.03
N ALA A 26 -0.67 -4.51 -7.48
CA ALA A 26 -1.47 -3.41 -6.95
C ALA A 26 -2.00 -3.76 -5.55
N VAL A 27 -1.98 -2.80 -4.62
CA VAL A 27 -2.38 -3.01 -3.23
C VAL A 27 -3.80 -2.50 -3.02
N TRP A 28 -4.75 -3.42 -3.05
CA TRP A 28 -6.15 -3.11 -2.75
C TRP A 28 -6.71 -4.10 -1.76
N VAL A 29 -7.54 -3.61 -0.86
CA VAL A 29 -8.37 -4.42 0.02
C VAL A 29 -9.73 -4.63 -0.65
N PRO A 30 -10.05 -5.85 -1.11
CA PRO A 30 -11.41 -6.17 -1.52
C PRO A 30 -12.28 -6.37 -0.27
N SER A 31 -13.27 -5.51 -0.05
CA SER A 31 -14.26 -5.67 1.02
C SER A 31 -15.64 -5.20 0.56
N GLY A 32 -16.68 -5.80 1.14
CA GLY A 32 -18.05 -5.30 1.05
C GLY A 32 -18.42 -4.33 2.18
N ASP A 33 -17.51 -4.12 3.13
CA ASP A 33 -17.64 -3.18 4.25
C ASP A 33 -16.52 -2.13 4.14
N GLU A 34 -16.83 -1.03 3.46
CA GLU A 34 -15.89 0.07 3.18
C GLU A 34 -15.56 0.86 4.45
N ALA A 35 -16.56 1.07 5.33
CA ALA A 35 -16.41 1.82 6.58
C ALA A 35 -15.37 1.16 7.50
N ALA A 36 -15.39 -0.17 7.60
CA ALA A 36 -14.39 -0.90 8.37
C ALA A 36 -12.95 -0.71 7.83
N ILE A 37 -12.76 -0.52 6.52
CA ILE A 37 -11.42 -0.25 5.97
C ILE A 37 -11.03 1.21 6.16
N GLU A 38 -11.97 2.15 5.97
CA GLU A 38 -11.75 3.58 6.20
C GLU A 38 -11.20 3.85 7.61
N GLU A 39 -11.72 3.15 8.62
CA GLU A 39 -11.23 3.22 10.00
C GLU A 39 -9.76 2.76 10.16
N LEU A 40 -9.28 1.90 9.25
CA LEU A 40 -7.91 1.37 9.26
C LEU A 40 -6.91 2.20 8.46
N VAL A 41 -7.37 3.09 7.58
CA VAL A 41 -6.52 3.95 6.73
C VAL A 41 -5.45 4.70 7.53
N PRO A 42 -5.73 5.33 8.70
CA PRO A 42 -4.70 6.01 9.48
C PRO A 42 -3.56 5.08 9.92
N THR A 43 -3.89 3.82 10.20
CA THR A 43 -2.91 2.81 10.59
C THR A 43 -2.09 2.33 9.40
N PHE A 44 -2.73 2.02 8.27
CA PHE A 44 -2.03 1.65 7.04
C PHE A 44 -1.06 2.74 6.61
N ARG A 45 -1.52 4.00 6.60
CA ARG A 45 -0.70 5.17 6.34
C ARG A 45 0.55 5.20 7.21
N THR A 46 0.40 5.01 8.51
CA THR A 46 1.52 5.09 9.46
C THR A 46 2.56 4.00 9.19
N VAL A 47 2.12 2.77 8.95
CA VAL A 47 3.02 1.64 8.70
C VAL A 47 3.71 1.77 7.35
N VAL A 48 2.98 2.09 6.28
CA VAL A 48 3.58 2.23 4.95
C VAL A 48 4.53 3.42 4.89
N HIS A 49 4.22 4.52 5.59
CA HIS A 49 5.14 5.65 5.73
C HIS A 49 6.44 5.24 6.42
N ASP A 50 6.41 4.48 7.53
CA ASP A 50 7.63 3.96 8.19
C ASP A 50 8.47 3.10 7.23
N LEU A 51 7.83 2.26 6.42
CA LEU A 51 8.52 1.43 5.42
C LEU A 51 9.19 2.27 4.33
N ILE A 52 8.54 3.34 3.87
CA ILE A 52 9.11 4.28 2.89
C ILE A 52 10.28 5.05 3.51
N GLU A 53 10.11 5.61 4.72
CA GLU A 53 11.18 6.35 5.42
C GLU A 53 12.42 5.50 5.68
N ARG A 54 12.24 4.19 5.87
CA ARG A 54 13.33 3.23 6.08
C ARG A 54 13.96 2.71 4.78
N ASP A 55 13.54 3.25 3.63
CA ASP A 55 13.97 2.85 2.29
C ASP A 55 13.74 1.34 2.08
N LEU A 56 12.59 0.83 2.54
CA LEU A 56 12.21 -0.57 2.37
C LEU A 56 11.17 -0.75 1.28
N VAL A 57 10.37 0.28 1.03
CA VAL A 57 9.28 0.28 0.06
C VAL A 57 9.28 1.59 -0.69
N GLU A 58 8.94 1.51 -1.97
CA GLU A 58 8.59 2.63 -2.82
C GLU A 58 7.11 2.53 -3.20
N ILE A 59 6.44 3.67 -3.31
CA ILE A 59 5.06 3.77 -3.77
C ILE A 59 5.00 4.52 -5.10
N ARG A 60 4.19 4.02 -6.03
CA ARG A 60 3.93 4.69 -7.31
C ARG A 60 2.48 4.58 -7.72
N GLU A 61 2.09 5.46 -8.64
CA GLU A 61 0.77 5.46 -9.29
C GLU A 61 0.91 5.16 -10.79
N PRO A 62 0.87 3.89 -11.20
CA PRO A 62 1.09 3.53 -12.59
C PRO A 62 -0.02 3.96 -13.54
N GLY A 63 -1.24 4.14 -13.03
CA GLY A 63 -2.48 4.35 -13.81
C GLY A 63 -2.86 3.20 -14.77
N THR A 64 -1.88 2.42 -15.23
CA THR A 64 -1.91 1.36 -16.24
C THR A 64 -1.46 0.01 -15.69
N ALA A 65 -1.21 -0.08 -14.38
CA ALA A 65 -0.64 -1.23 -13.68
C ALA A 65 0.79 -1.64 -14.12
N LEU A 66 1.52 -0.77 -14.82
CA LEU A 66 2.91 -1.02 -15.23
C LEU A 66 3.88 -0.21 -14.38
N TRP A 67 4.56 -0.88 -13.44
CA TRP A 67 5.51 -0.27 -12.50
C TRP A 67 6.59 0.56 -13.19
N ASP A 68 7.23 0.00 -14.23
CA ASP A 68 8.37 0.63 -14.91
C ASP A 68 8.02 1.96 -15.59
N ASN A 69 6.75 2.19 -15.87
CA ASN A 69 6.25 3.42 -16.48
C ASN A 69 5.62 4.38 -15.46
N ALA A 70 5.49 3.94 -14.21
CA ALA A 70 4.92 4.76 -13.15
C ALA A 70 5.95 5.80 -12.70
N PRO A 71 5.60 7.09 -12.67
CA PRO A 71 6.49 8.11 -12.12
C PRO A 71 6.69 7.86 -10.61
N GLU A 72 7.87 8.23 -10.13
CA GLU A 72 8.12 8.34 -8.69
C GLU A 72 7.24 9.45 -8.10
N LEU A 73 6.74 9.23 -6.89
CA LEU A 73 5.97 10.22 -6.15
C LEU A 73 6.88 11.03 -5.24
N ASP A 74 6.67 12.33 -5.18
CA ASP A 74 7.32 13.19 -4.19
C ASP A 74 6.74 12.98 -2.77
N ASP A 75 7.41 13.48 -1.73
CA ASP A 75 6.98 13.31 -0.33
C ASP A 75 5.54 13.80 -0.05
N ARG A 76 5.10 14.86 -0.75
CA ARG A 76 3.75 15.40 -0.62
C ARG A 76 2.76 14.46 -1.29
N GLU A 77 3.07 13.97 -2.48
CA GLU A 77 2.25 13.00 -3.23
C GLU A 77 2.12 11.69 -2.46
N VAL A 78 3.21 11.17 -1.88
CA VAL A 78 3.18 10.03 -0.96
C VAL A 78 2.21 10.30 0.19
N THR A 79 2.34 11.46 0.84
CA THR A 79 1.46 11.82 1.96
C THR A 79 -0.01 11.87 1.56
N GLU A 80 -0.32 12.43 0.39
CA GLU A 80 -1.67 12.52 -0.16
C GLU A 80 -2.23 11.13 -0.50
N VAL A 81 -1.44 10.29 -1.16
CA VAL A 81 -1.81 8.91 -1.52
C VAL A 81 -2.14 8.09 -0.28
N LEU A 82 -1.26 8.12 0.72
CA LEU A 82 -1.44 7.31 1.92
C LEU A 82 -2.66 7.76 2.73
N ALA A 83 -3.03 9.04 2.66
CA ALA A 83 -4.20 9.59 3.34
C ALA A 83 -5.53 9.35 2.60
N ASP A 84 -5.48 8.97 1.32
CA ASP A 84 -6.65 8.78 0.47
C ASP A 84 -7.23 7.36 0.63
N PRO A 85 -8.45 7.20 1.17
CA PRO A 85 -9.09 5.89 1.28
C PRO A 85 -9.25 5.18 -0.07
N ALA A 86 -9.41 5.93 -1.17
CA ALA A 86 -9.56 5.37 -2.51
C ALA A 86 -8.29 4.71 -3.04
N SER A 87 -7.13 4.95 -2.41
CA SER A 87 -5.88 4.23 -2.67
C SER A 87 -5.90 2.81 -2.12
N TRP A 88 -6.66 2.57 -1.05
CA TRP A 88 -6.63 1.32 -0.30
C TRP A 88 -7.85 0.44 -0.57
N ILE A 89 -9.00 1.06 -0.82
CA ILE A 89 -10.29 0.39 -0.97
C ILE A 89 -10.60 0.21 -2.44
N LYS A 90 -10.87 -1.04 -2.85
CA LYS A 90 -11.44 -1.33 -4.16
C LYS A 90 -12.94 -1.58 -4.01
N SER A 91 -13.75 -0.57 -4.31
CA SER A 91 -15.22 -0.68 -4.30
C SER A 91 -15.84 -0.38 -5.65
N THR A 92 -16.95 -1.06 -5.95
CA THR A 92 -17.74 -0.82 -7.16
C THR A 92 -18.39 0.56 -7.10
N GLY A 93 -17.94 1.48 -7.96
CA GLY A 93 -18.46 2.85 -8.04
C GLY A 93 -17.56 3.93 -7.44
N SER A 94 -16.46 3.53 -6.77
CA SER A 94 -15.38 4.42 -6.34
C SER A 94 -14.46 4.79 -7.51
N ALA A 95 -13.81 5.95 -7.40
CA ALA A 95 -12.75 6.38 -8.32
C ALA A 95 -11.55 5.42 -8.34
N ASN A 96 -11.40 4.56 -7.31
CA ASN A 96 -10.38 3.50 -7.17
C ASN A 96 -8.99 3.93 -7.67
N ARG A 97 -8.27 4.68 -6.84
CA ARG A 97 -6.91 5.12 -7.17
C ARG A 97 -5.99 3.90 -7.18
N MET A 98 -5.27 3.71 -8.29
CA MET A 98 -4.37 2.57 -8.44
C MET A 98 -2.99 2.95 -7.92
N ILE A 99 -2.64 2.38 -6.77
CA ILE A 99 -1.30 2.48 -6.20
C ILE A 99 -0.62 1.12 -6.24
N MET A 100 0.68 1.15 -6.46
CA MET A 100 1.55 -0.01 -6.32
C MET A 100 2.60 0.32 -5.29
N LEU A 101 2.93 -0.68 -4.48
CA LEU A 101 4.05 -0.65 -3.56
C LEU A 101 5.07 -1.67 -4.09
N MET A 102 6.36 -1.35 -4.06
CA MET A 102 7.43 -2.28 -4.42
C MET A 102 8.58 -2.20 -3.41
N PRO A 103 9.29 -3.30 -3.15
CA PRO A 103 10.53 -3.21 -2.38
C PRO A 103 11.53 -2.36 -3.13
N THR A 104 12.30 -1.62 -2.37
CA THR A 104 13.50 -0.97 -2.90
C THR A 104 14.60 -2.01 -3.09
N PRO A 105 15.65 -1.70 -3.87
CA PRO A 105 16.84 -2.55 -3.94
C PRO A 105 17.51 -2.79 -2.58
N ARG A 106 17.29 -1.90 -1.61
CA ARG A 106 17.75 -2.09 -0.23
C ARG A 106 16.96 -3.19 0.47
N ALA A 107 15.63 -3.19 0.37
CA ALA A 107 14.80 -4.25 0.93
C ALA A 107 15.14 -5.60 0.31
N GLU A 108 15.29 -5.69 -1.01
CA GLU A 108 15.66 -6.96 -1.68
C GLU A 108 16.96 -7.53 -1.11
N ARG A 109 18.01 -6.70 -0.92
CA ARG A 109 19.27 -7.14 -0.30
C ARG A 109 19.12 -7.65 1.14
N LEU A 110 18.12 -7.16 1.88
CA LEU A 110 17.86 -7.60 3.26
C LEU A 110 17.07 -8.90 3.31
N LEU A 111 16.27 -9.19 2.27
CA LEU A 111 15.39 -10.36 2.20
C LEU A 111 16.08 -11.59 1.59
N GLY A 112 17.14 -11.40 0.78
CA GLY A 112 17.95 -12.48 0.20
C GLY A 112 17.49 -12.89 -1.18
#